data_AF-A0A4U0UQ23-F1
#
_entry.id   AF-A0A4U0UQ23-F1
#
_cell.length_a   1.000
_cell.length_b   1.000
_cell.length_c   1.000
_cell.angle_alpha   90.00
_cell.angle_beta   90.00
_cell.angle_gamma   90.00
#
_symmetry.space_group_name_H-M   'P 1'
#
loop_
_entity.id
_entity.type
_entity.pdbx_description
1 polymer ?
#
loop_
_entity_poly.entity_id
_entity_poly.type
_entity_poly.pdbx_seq_one_letter_code
_entity_poly.pdbx_strand_id
1 'polypeptide(L)'
;MPSSTDALLGAEFVQTLSSMHLEDSWYAFVPSMLGENVAADAAARAVVRAQGLCAIVARCDSLYLAAISTLWASLDVSDSALVAVGLLYLYESILKDTPVAFFSHARGISAILVARSRSTPVTPLTRAVLYGNTHGSFQEPVAIGASSPFDDPYWLEFEPAATYAMTESAVKLRRLANQTMIRLPGLIAKVRSLREDGRPSGQLLCTTTRLANEIYFLTSEDAESELLHRVALKDTRDPLDKAIMRYSFKLKSLYEKETLLLYWGNRLMVIKLCLWLHRLHDEQNPNGSTLQPAMSKN
;
A
#
# COMPACT_ATOMS: atom_id res chain seq x y z
N MET A 1 34.11 8.53 13.69
CA MET A 1 33.94 7.18 14.23
C MET A 1 32.57 7.18 14.88
N PRO A 2 31.56 6.47 14.37
CA PRO A 2 30.25 6.43 15.01
C PRO A 2 30.41 5.87 16.42
N SER A 3 29.68 6.44 17.38
CA SER A 3 29.79 6.09 18.79
C SER A 3 29.29 4.67 19.07
N SER A 4 29.78 4.00 20.11
CA SER A 4 29.42 2.61 20.44
C SER A 4 27.93 2.41 20.72
N THR A 5 27.19 3.47 21.06
CA THR A 5 25.76 3.42 21.38
C THR A 5 24.88 3.41 20.13
N ASP A 6 25.28 4.12 19.07
CA ASP A 6 24.48 4.20 17.83
C ASP A 6 24.58 2.89 17.05
N ALA A 7 25.79 2.30 17.01
CA ALA A 7 26.02 0.99 16.42
C ALA A 7 25.24 -0.12 17.15
N LEU A 8 25.09 -0.01 18.47
CA LEU A 8 24.31 -0.94 19.28
C LEU A 8 22.82 -0.84 18.98
N LEU A 9 22.28 0.39 18.91
CA LEU A 9 20.87 0.61 18.55
C LEU A 9 20.55 0.06 17.16
N GLY A 10 21.43 0.29 16.18
CA GLY A 10 21.26 -0.26 14.82
C GLY A 10 21.18 -1.78 14.82
N ALA A 11 22.06 -2.46 15.56
CA ALA A 11 22.07 -3.92 15.66
C ALA A 11 20.81 -4.47 16.35
N GLU A 12 20.39 -3.87 17.47
CA GLU A 12 19.15 -4.24 18.17
C GLU A 12 17.92 -4.03 17.29
N PHE A 13 17.89 -2.95 16.51
CA PHE A 13 16.79 -2.66 15.60
C PHE A 13 16.72 -3.68 14.47
N VAL A 14 17.86 -4.07 13.87
CA VAL A 14 17.91 -5.13 12.84
C VAL A 14 17.38 -6.47 13.39
N GLN A 15 17.75 -6.83 14.62
CA GLN A 15 17.22 -8.03 15.27
C GLN A 15 15.71 -7.92 15.50
N THR A 16 15.23 -6.74 15.89
CA THR A 16 13.81 -6.45 16.07
C THR A 16 13.04 -6.64 14.77
N LEU A 17 13.52 -6.06 13.66
CA LEU A 17 12.91 -6.23 12.33
C LEU A 17 12.84 -7.70 11.93
N SER A 18 13.94 -8.44 12.12
CA SER A 18 14.02 -9.87 11.79
C SER A 18 13.00 -10.71 12.60
N SER A 19 12.82 -10.38 13.89
CA SER A 19 11.85 -11.07 14.75
C SER A 19 10.40 -10.80 14.35
N MET A 20 10.14 -9.69 13.66
CA MET A 20 8.83 -9.26 13.20
C MET A 20 8.58 -9.59 11.73
N HIS A 21 9.55 -10.19 11.03
CA HIS A 21 9.51 -10.42 9.59
C HIS A 21 9.36 -9.11 8.77
N LEU A 22 10.04 -8.04 9.21
CA LEU A 22 10.03 -6.71 8.58
C LEU A 22 11.35 -6.37 7.86
N GLU A 23 12.30 -7.30 7.81
CA GLU A 23 13.55 -7.20 7.03
C GLU A 23 13.32 -6.94 5.55
N ASP A 24 12.15 -7.36 5.05
CA ASP A 24 11.70 -7.24 3.68
C ASP A 24 10.65 -6.12 3.51
N SER A 25 10.65 -5.13 4.40
CA SER A 25 9.74 -3.99 4.29
C SER A 25 10.52 -2.69 4.09
N TRP A 26 9.82 -1.57 3.93
CA TRP A 26 10.48 -0.27 3.90
C TRP A 26 11.24 0.04 5.21
N TYR A 27 10.94 -0.64 6.33
CA TYR A 27 11.70 -0.50 7.56
C TYR A 27 13.16 -0.94 7.43
N ALA A 28 13.52 -1.72 6.39
CA ALA A 28 14.89 -2.12 6.09
C ALA A 28 15.83 -0.94 5.79
N PHE A 29 15.30 0.23 5.42
CA PHE A 29 16.09 1.45 5.22
C PHE A 29 16.45 2.16 6.55
N VAL A 30 15.73 1.86 7.63
CA VAL A 30 15.87 2.56 8.92
C VAL A 30 17.25 2.36 9.56
N PRO A 31 17.84 1.16 9.63
CA PRO A 31 19.13 0.96 10.29
C PRO A 31 20.25 1.88 9.79
N SER A 32 20.29 2.19 8.48
CA SER A 32 21.30 3.09 7.89
C SER A 32 21.11 4.57 8.24
N MET A 33 19.99 4.94 8.85
CA MET A 33 19.67 6.32 9.22
C MET A 33 19.76 6.58 10.73
N LEU A 34 20.00 5.53 11.53
CA LEU A 34 20.10 5.66 12.97
C LEU A 34 21.43 6.31 13.36
N GLY A 35 21.38 7.21 14.34
CA GLY A 35 22.50 8.05 14.78
C GLY A 35 22.57 9.41 14.08
N GLU A 36 21.76 9.66 13.04
CA GLU A 36 21.75 10.94 12.32
C GLU A 36 20.65 11.89 12.81
N ASN A 37 19.56 11.36 13.37
CA ASN A 37 18.41 12.16 13.78
C ASN A 37 17.82 11.69 15.12
N VAL A 38 17.76 12.60 16.08
CA VAL A 38 17.34 12.31 17.46
C VAL A 38 15.90 11.80 17.55
N ALA A 39 14.98 12.30 16.70
CA ALA A 39 13.59 11.85 16.70
C ALA A 39 13.44 10.43 16.13
N ALA A 40 14.15 10.12 15.04
CA ALA A 40 14.19 8.77 14.48
C ALA A 40 14.80 7.77 15.48
N ASP A 41 15.91 8.13 16.13
CA ASP A 41 16.55 7.29 17.13
C ASP A 41 15.67 7.06 18.38
N ALA A 42 14.98 8.10 18.85
CA ALA A 42 14.04 7.98 19.96
C ALA A 42 12.87 7.05 19.61
N ALA A 43 12.32 7.17 18.40
CA ALA A 43 11.25 6.30 17.93
C ALA A 43 11.72 4.84 17.74
N ALA A 44 12.94 4.64 17.22
CA ALA A 44 13.53 3.31 17.08
C ALA A 44 13.71 2.62 18.44
N ARG A 45 14.21 3.34 19.46
CA ARG A 45 14.30 2.84 20.84
C ARG A 45 12.95 2.44 21.41
N ALA A 46 11.90 3.23 21.15
CA ALA A 46 10.55 2.89 21.58
C ALA A 46 10.05 1.59 20.93
N VAL A 47 10.31 1.38 19.63
CA VAL A 47 9.94 0.14 18.92
C VAL A 47 10.69 -1.08 19.47
N VAL A 48 12.01 -0.99 19.66
CA VAL A 48 12.81 -2.08 20.26
C VAL A 48 12.26 -2.43 21.65
N ARG A 49 11.93 -1.41 22.45
CA ARG A 49 11.34 -1.62 23.77
C ARG A 49 9.98 -2.30 23.70
N ALA A 50 9.10 -1.84 22.81
CA ALA A 50 7.76 -2.38 22.64
C ALA A 50 7.78 -3.86 22.23
N GLN A 51 8.69 -4.26 21.34
CA GLN A 51 8.84 -5.67 20.94
C GLN A 51 9.31 -6.56 22.09
N GLY A 52 10.18 -6.04 22.97
CA GLY A 52 10.66 -6.76 24.15
C GLY A 52 9.63 -6.85 25.29
N LEU A 53 8.55 -6.08 25.25
CA LEU A 53 7.48 -6.12 26.25
C LEU A 53 6.39 -7.13 25.85
N CYS A 54 6.06 -8.07 26.73
CA CYS A 54 4.77 -8.78 26.62
C CYS A 54 3.64 -7.76 26.75
N ALA A 55 2.62 -7.84 25.88
CA ALA A 55 1.50 -6.89 25.67
C ALA A 55 0.67 -6.47 26.91
N ILE A 56 1.05 -6.90 28.12
CA ILE A 56 0.31 -6.72 29.38
C ILE A 56 0.73 -5.44 30.12
N VAL A 57 1.90 -4.84 29.82
CA VAL A 57 2.52 -3.81 30.71
C VAL A 57 2.52 -2.37 30.14
N ALA A 58 2.09 -2.15 28.90
CA ALA A 58 2.51 -0.94 28.14
C ALA A 58 1.62 0.30 28.26
N ARG A 59 0.91 0.51 29.38
CA ARG A 59 0.23 1.80 29.61
C ARG A 59 1.25 2.81 30.14
N CYS A 60 1.66 3.75 29.29
CA CYS A 60 2.66 4.81 29.51
C CYS A 60 4.13 4.38 29.36
N ASP A 61 4.54 3.98 28.15
CA ASP A 61 5.98 3.91 27.82
C ASP A 61 6.56 5.34 27.72
N SER A 62 7.48 5.66 28.62
CA SER A 62 8.17 6.95 28.63
C SER A 62 9.01 7.18 27.38
N LEU A 63 9.48 6.11 26.72
CA LEU A 63 10.25 6.22 25.48
C LEU A 63 9.36 6.67 24.31
N TYR A 64 8.12 6.19 24.25
CA TYR A 64 7.17 6.61 23.24
C TYR A 64 6.80 8.08 23.38
N LEU A 65 6.49 8.54 24.60
CA LEU A 65 6.19 9.94 24.86
C LEU A 65 7.40 10.86 24.58
N ALA A 66 8.61 10.40 24.91
CA ALA A 66 9.84 11.11 24.59
C ALA A 66 10.07 11.21 23.07
N ALA A 67 9.79 10.14 22.32
CA ALA A 67 9.89 10.13 20.86
C ALA A 67 8.89 11.10 20.21
N ILE A 68 7.63 11.14 20.67
CA ILE A 68 6.65 12.13 20.21
C ILE A 68 7.14 13.55 20.49
N SER A 69 7.59 13.83 21.72
CA SER A 69 8.04 15.17 22.10
C SER A 69 9.23 15.63 21.26
N THR A 70 10.16 14.71 20.98
CA THR A 70 11.35 14.99 20.15
C THR A 70 10.95 15.27 18.70
N LEU A 71 10.04 14.47 18.14
CA LEU A 71 9.52 14.68 16.79
C LEU A 71 8.80 16.03 16.68
N TRP A 72 7.96 16.40 17.65
CA TRP A 72 7.27 17.69 17.67
C TRP A 72 8.24 18.87 17.70
N ALA A 73 9.34 18.76 18.43
CA ALA A 73 10.35 19.81 18.52
C ALA A 73 11.16 19.99 17.22
N SER A 74 11.11 19.01 16.30
CA SER A 74 11.92 18.96 15.08
C SER A 74 11.09 18.63 13.83
N LEU A 75 9.79 18.98 13.86
CA LEU A 75 8.85 18.58 12.80
C LEU A 75 9.20 19.26 11.48
N ASP A 76 9.51 18.44 10.48
CA ASP A 76 9.79 18.86 9.12
C ASP A 76 9.23 17.83 8.11
N VAL A 77 9.62 17.97 6.84
CA VAL A 77 9.23 17.05 5.75
C VAL A 77 10.38 16.15 5.28
N SER A 78 11.38 15.93 6.13
CA SER A 78 12.57 15.13 5.83
C SER A 78 12.29 13.63 5.83
N ASP A 79 13.24 12.86 5.31
CA ASP A 79 13.23 11.39 5.42
C ASP A 79 13.30 10.95 6.89
N SER A 80 14.02 11.67 7.74
CA SER A 80 14.13 11.34 9.16
C SER A 80 12.81 11.54 9.92
N ALA A 81 12.06 12.61 9.61
CA ALA A 81 10.71 12.79 10.15
C ALA A 81 9.75 11.69 9.65
N LEU A 82 9.85 11.31 8.37
CA LEU A 82 9.07 10.22 7.79
C LEU A 82 9.36 8.89 8.50
N VAL A 83 10.63 8.58 8.76
CA VAL A 83 11.05 7.40 9.54
C VAL A 83 10.52 7.48 10.96
N ALA A 84 10.70 8.60 11.65
CA ALA A 84 10.23 8.76 13.02
C ALA A 84 8.73 8.50 13.15
N VAL A 85 7.90 9.12 12.29
CA VAL A 85 6.44 8.88 12.29
C VAL A 85 6.12 7.43 11.93
N GLY A 86 6.79 6.84 10.94
CA GLY A 86 6.54 5.45 10.56
C GLY A 86 6.97 4.42 11.63
N LEU A 87 7.95 4.76 12.47
CA LEU A 87 8.33 3.97 13.65
C LEU A 87 7.32 4.12 14.79
N LEU A 88 6.77 5.31 15.02
CA LEU A 88 5.68 5.51 15.96
C LEU A 88 4.41 4.78 15.52
N TYR A 89 4.14 4.74 14.21
CA TYR A 89 3.10 3.88 13.63
C TYR A 89 3.35 2.38 13.92
N LEU A 90 4.60 1.91 13.75
CA LEU A 90 4.96 0.53 14.03
C LEU A 90 4.80 0.19 15.52
N TYR A 91 5.24 1.08 16.40
CA TYR A 91 5.07 0.96 17.85
C TYR A 91 3.59 0.71 18.22
N GLU A 92 2.67 1.51 17.68
CA GLU A 92 1.23 1.34 17.92
C GLU A 92 0.71 0.01 17.36
N SER A 93 1.24 -0.43 16.22
CA SER A 93 0.90 -1.73 15.63
C SER A 93 1.37 -2.93 16.48
N ILE A 94 2.49 -2.79 17.21
CA ILE A 94 3.01 -3.83 18.10
C ILE A 94 2.11 -3.97 19.32
N LEU A 95 1.82 -2.85 19.99
CA LEU A 95 1.07 -2.87 21.25
C LEU A 95 -0.43 -3.07 21.06
N LYS A 96 -0.98 -2.63 19.91
CA LYS A 96 -2.42 -2.69 19.58
C LYS A 96 -3.32 -2.06 20.67
N ASP A 97 -2.77 -1.15 21.47
CA ASP A 97 -3.43 -0.59 22.64
C ASP A 97 -4.34 0.59 22.26
N THR A 98 -3.90 1.46 21.34
CA THR A 98 -4.62 2.69 20.99
C THR A 98 -4.86 2.82 19.48
N PRO A 99 -6.01 2.38 18.95
CA PRO A 99 -6.33 2.48 17.52
C PRO A 99 -6.26 3.92 16.97
N VAL A 100 -6.61 4.92 17.78
CA VAL A 100 -6.60 6.34 17.35
C VAL A 100 -5.19 6.84 17.04
N ALA A 101 -4.21 6.48 17.85
CA ALA A 101 -2.82 6.89 17.65
C ALA A 101 -2.22 6.23 16.40
N PHE A 102 -2.50 4.94 16.18
CA PHE A 102 -2.15 4.23 14.96
C PHE A 102 -2.61 4.97 13.69
N PHE A 103 -3.90 5.35 13.62
CA PHE A 103 -4.43 6.07 12.47
C PHE A 103 -3.87 7.51 12.35
N SER A 104 -3.54 8.14 13.48
CA SER A 104 -2.96 9.48 13.48
C SER A 104 -1.54 9.48 12.91
N HIS A 105 -0.71 8.50 13.26
CA HIS A 105 0.62 8.34 12.66
C HIS A 105 0.55 8.00 11.17
N ALA A 106 -0.37 7.13 10.77
CA ALA A 106 -0.58 6.83 9.35
C ALA A 106 -0.98 8.08 8.53
N ARG A 107 -1.82 8.96 9.10
CA ARG A 107 -2.11 10.29 8.52
C ARG A 107 -0.88 11.19 8.48
N GLY A 108 -0.08 11.18 9.55
CA GLY A 108 1.18 11.93 9.62
C GLY A 108 2.13 11.58 8.49
N ILE A 109 2.28 10.29 8.17
CA ILE A 109 3.05 9.82 7.01
C ILE A 109 2.52 10.46 5.72
N SER A 110 1.21 10.40 5.49
CA SER A 110 0.59 10.99 4.30
C SER A 110 0.79 12.51 4.23
N ALA A 111 0.63 13.21 5.36
CA ALA A 111 0.80 14.66 5.45
C ALA A 111 2.24 15.09 5.13
N ILE A 112 3.23 14.37 5.67
CA ILE A 112 4.65 14.61 5.34
C ILE A 112 4.88 14.42 3.85
N LEU A 113 4.44 13.28 3.28
CA LEU A 113 4.63 13.00 1.85
C LEU A 113 4.02 14.10 0.97
N VAL A 114 2.78 14.49 1.22
CA VAL A 114 2.07 15.52 0.44
C VAL A 114 2.72 16.91 0.59
N ALA A 115 3.27 17.22 1.77
CA ALA A 115 3.90 18.52 2.04
C ALA A 115 5.32 18.65 1.44
N ARG A 116 5.93 17.57 0.96
CA ARG A 116 7.27 17.62 0.36
C ARG A 116 7.25 18.40 -0.95
N SER A 117 8.31 19.20 -1.15
CA SER A 117 8.49 19.91 -2.41
C SER A 117 8.65 18.93 -3.57
N ARG A 118 7.93 19.20 -4.67
CA ARG A 118 8.07 18.45 -5.92
C ARG A 118 9.41 18.73 -6.64
N SER A 119 10.15 19.76 -6.23
CA SER A 119 11.48 20.06 -6.78
C SER A 119 12.59 19.21 -6.16
N THR A 120 12.34 18.57 -5.01
CA THR A 120 13.33 17.76 -4.31
C THR A 120 13.37 16.35 -4.91
N PRO A 121 14.56 15.78 -5.19
CA PRO A 121 14.67 14.40 -5.64
C PRO A 121 14.00 13.42 -4.66
N VAL A 122 13.21 12.51 -5.22
CA VAL A 122 12.46 11.53 -4.42
C VAL A 122 13.37 10.35 -4.07
N THR A 123 13.61 10.17 -2.78
CA THR A 123 14.52 9.12 -2.28
C THR A 123 13.90 7.72 -2.38
N PRO A 124 14.72 6.65 -2.44
CA PRO A 124 14.20 5.28 -2.38
C PRO A 124 13.32 5.02 -1.17
N LEU A 125 13.68 5.55 0.00
CA LEU A 125 12.87 5.48 1.22
C LEU A 125 11.50 6.13 1.01
N THR A 126 11.46 7.34 0.45
CA THR A 126 10.19 8.05 0.18
C THR A 126 9.27 7.20 -0.68
N ARG A 127 9.79 6.58 -1.75
CA ARG A 127 9.00 5.68 -2.61
C ARG A 127 8.55 4.41 -1.88
N ALA A 128 9.43 3.84 -1.05
CA ALA A 128 9.12 2.65 -0.25
C ALA A 128 7.98 2.92 0.74
N VAL A 129 8.05 4.05 1.45
CA VAL A 129 7.02 4.48 2.42
C VAL A 129 5.71 4.80 1.71
N LEU A 130 5.74 5.51 0.58
CA LEU A 130 4.54 5.79 -0.21
C LEU A 130 3.77 4.51 -0.55
N TYR A 131 4.47 3.49 -1.06
CA TYR A 131 3.83 2.22 -1.43
C TYR A 131 3.55 1.30 -0.24
N GLY A 132 4.24 1.50 0.88
CA GLY A 132 3.94 0.83 2.16
C GLY A 132 2.74 1.42 2.89
N ASN A 133 2.43 2.71 2.68
CA ASN A 133 1.35 3.43 3.35
C ASN A 133 -0.03 3.15 2.74
N THR A 134 -0.43 1.87 2.72
CA THR A 134 -1.74 1.44 2.21
C THR A 134 -2.90 2.06 2.97
N HIS A 135 -2.71 2.39 4.25
CA HIS A 135 -3.70 3.10 5.05
C HIS A 135 -4.02 4.47 4.43
N GLY A 136 -3.00 5.32 4.26
CA GLY A 136 -3.17 6.65 3.72
C GLY A 136 -3.47 6.70 2.22
N SER A 137 -2.94 5.74 1.45
CA SER A 137 -3.12 5.72 0.00
C SER A 137 -4.44 5.09 -0.44
N PHE A 138 -5.03 4.20 0.36
CA PHE A 138 -6.20 3.41 -0.02
C PHE A 138 -7.29 3.33 1.06
N GLN A 139 -6.98 2.79 2.25
CA GLN A 139 -8.02 2.43 3.24
C GLN A 139 -8.81 3.66 3.74
N GLU A 140 -8.09 4.70 4.15
CA GLU A 140 -8.71 5.93 4.63
C GLU A 140 -9.50 6.66 3.53
N PRO A 141 -8.93 6.93 2.33
CA PRO A 141 -9.68 7.51 1.22
C PRO A 141 -10.97 6.73 0.89
N VAL A 142 -10.91 5.39 0.88
CA VAL A 142 -12.10 4.55 0.66
C VAL A 142 -13.12 4.72 1.78
N ALA A 143 -12.68 4.81 3.04
CA ALA A 143 -13.58 4.97 4.19
C ALA A 143 -14.32 6.31 4.16
N ILE A 144 -13.64 7.40 3.82
CA ILE A 144 -14.24 8.74 3.76
C ILE A 144 -14.93 9.05 2.43
N GLY A 145 -14.82 8.15 1.43
CA GLY A 145 -15.41 8.34 0.11
C GLY A 145 -14.70 9.39 -0.75
N ALA A 146 -13.37 9.46 -0.66
CA ALA A 146 -12.54 10.40 -1.41
C ALA A 146 -11.50 9.69 -2.30
N SER A 147 -10.92 10.44 -3.25
CA SER A 147 -9.73 10.01 -3.97
C SER A 147 -8.51 9.94 -3.04
N SER A 148 -7.53 9.12 -3.40
CA SER A 148 -6.23 9.12 -2.74
C SER A 148 -5.56 10.50 -2.91
N PRO A 149 -4.88 11.03 -1.88
CA PRO A 149 -4.09 12.27 -2.03
C PRO A 149 -2.90 12.09 -3.00
N PHE A 150 -2.60 10.84 -3.38
CA PHE A 150 -1.53 10.48 -4.30
C PHE A 150 -2.01 10.20 -5.74
N ASP A 151 -3.29 10.39 -6.05
CA ASP A 151 -3.84 10.26 -7.42
C ASP A 151 -3.46 11.48 -8.29
N ASP A 152 -2.16 11.65 -8.50
CA ASP A 152 -1.51 12.69 -9.33
C ASP A 152 -0.37 12.01 -10.12
N PRO A 153 -0.19 12.34 -11.42
CA PRO A 153 0.88 11.74 -12.24
C PRO A 153 2.26 11.74 -11.58
N TYR A 154 2.58 12.78 -10.80
CA TYR A 154 3.83 12.89 -10.04
C TYR A 154 4.11 11.66 -9.17
N TRP A 155 3.11 11.16 -8.43
CA TRP A 155 3.27 10.01 -7.53
C TRP A 155 3.16 8.67 -8.26
N LEU A 156 2.38 8.63 -9.35
CA LEU A 156 2.09 7.42 -10.11
C LEU A 156 3.29 6.96 -10.95
N GLU A 157 4.20 7.87 -11.29
CA GLU A 157 5.36 7.56 -12.13
C GLU A 157 6.54 6.95 -11.37
N PHE A 158 6.49 6.92 -10.04
CA PHE A 158 7.58 6.38 -9.24
C PHE A 158 7.81 4.89 -9.48
N GLU A 159 9.08 4.49 -9.45
CA GLU A 159 9.47 3.09 -9.46
C GLU A 159 9.40 2.53 -8.03
N PRO A 160 8.94 1.27 -7.85
CA PRO A 160 9.05 0.58 -6.56
C PRO A 160 10.49 0.62 -6.03
N ALA A 161 10.65 0.87 -4.74
CA ALA A 161 11.93 0.80 -4.07
C ALA A 161 12.20 -0.63 -3.56
N ALA A 162 13.46 -0.89 -3.15
CA ALA A 162 13.90 -2.18 -2.61
C ALA A 162 13.63 -3.38 -3.54
N THR A 163 13.77 -3.19 -4.85
CA THR A 163 13.45 -4.19 -5.89
C THR A 163 14.57 -5.20 -6.17
N TYR A 164 15.66 -5.20 -5.39
CA TYR A 164 16.86 -6.00 -5.66
C TYR A 164 16.59 -7.53 -5.68
N ALA A 165 15.57 -7.99 -4.96
CA ALA A 165 15.15 -9.39 -4.92
C ALA A 165 14.04 -9.74 -5.95
N MET A 166 13.64 -8.78 -6.79
CA MET A 166 12.52 -8.92 -7.73
C MET A 166 13.03 -9.03 -9.17
N THR A 167 12.33 -9.82 -9.97
CA THR A 167 12.51 -9.85 -11.43
C THR A 167 11.93 -8.58 -12.07
N GLU A 168 12.41 -8.20 -13.25
CA GLU A 168 11.89 -7.01 -13.98
C GLU A 168 10.37 -7.08 -14.19
N SER A 169 9.85 -8.25 -14.51
CA SER A 169 8.41 -8.52 -14.65
C SER A 169 7.68 -8.26 -13.34
N ALA A 170 8.23 -8.70 -12.21
CA ALA A 170 7.64 -8.43 -10.89
C ALA A 170 7.70 -6.93 -10.55
N VAL A 171 8.78 -6.23 -10.86
CA VAL A 171 8.88 -4.76 -10.64
C VAL A 171 7.80 -4.03 -11.45
N LYS A 172 7.64 -4.39 -12.72
CA LYS A 172 6.61 -3.83 -13.60
C LYS A 172 5.20 -4.08 -13.06
N LEU A 173 4.89 -5.31 -12.65
CA LEU A 173 3.59 -5.63 -12.06
C LEU A 173 3.36 -4.90 -10.73
N ARG A 174 4.41 -4.73 -9.91
CA ARG A 174 4.30 -4.00 -8.64
C ARG A 174 4.00 -2.52 -8.88
N ARG A 175 4.66 -1.91 -9.86
CA ARG A 175 4.36 -0.53 -10.28
C ARG A 175 2.90 -0.38 -10.71
N LEU A 176 2.41 -1.27 -11.58
CA LEU A 176 1.01 -1.27 -12.03
C LEU A 176 0.02 -1.51 -10.87
N ALA A 177 0.36 -2.41 -9.94
CA ALA A 177 -0.44 -2.68 -8.75
C ALA A 177 -0.56 -1.43 -7.87
N ASN A 178 0.56 -0.74 -7.62
CA ASN A 178 0.59 0.48 -6.82
C ASN A 178 -0.19 1.62 -7.49
N GLN A 179 -0.03 1.81 -8.81
CA GLN A 179 -0.81 2.78 -9.57
C GLN A 179 -2.31 2.49 -9.46
N THR A 180 -2.71 1.24 -9.71
CA THR A 180 -4.11 0.82 -9.55
C THR A 180 -4.60 1.12 -8.13
N MET A 181 -3.85 0.72 -7.10
CA MET A 181 -4.22 0.91 -5.69
C MET A 181 -4.44 2.38 -5.33
N ILE A 182 -3.60 3.29 -5.82
CA ILE A 182 -3.71 4.73 -5.56
C ILE A 182 -4.96 5.33 -6.23
N ARG A 183 -5.31 4.89 -7.44
CA ARG A 183 -6.45 5.46 -8.20
C ARG A 183 -7.80 4.82 -7.83
N LEU A 184 -7.77 3.63 -7.24
CA LEU A 184 -8.97 2.85 -6.91
C LEU A 184 -9.94 3.54 -5.93
N PRO A 185 -9.51 4.26 -4.88
CA PRO A 185 -10.42 4.98 -3.98
C PRO A 185 -11.30 6.00 -4.69
N GLY A 186 -10.72 6.77 -5.63
CA GLY A 186 -11.46 7.76 -6.42
C GLY A 186 -12.51 7.11 -7.32
N LEU A 187 -12.17 5.96 -7.92
CA LEU A 187 -13.14 5.17 -8.69
C LEU A 187 -14.26 4.61 -7.79
N ILE A 188 -13.93 4.06 -6.64
CA ILE A 188 -14.90 3.54 -5.67
C ILE A 188 -15.87 4.63 -5.23
N ALA A 189 -15.36 5.81 -4.88
CA ALA A 189 -16.16 6.95 -4.46
C ALA A 189 -17.17 7.36 -5.55
N LYS A 190 -16.69 7.52 -6.79
CA LYS A 190 -17.55 7.87 -7.94
C LYS A 190 -18.63 6.81 -8.21
N VAL A 191 -18.28 5.53 -8.16
CA VAL A 191 -19.25 4.43 -8.34
C VAL A 191 -20.30 4.43 -7.21
N ARG A 192 -19.91 4.75 -5.97
CA ARG A 192 -20.87 4.89 -4.86
C ARG A 192 -21.83 6.04 -5.10
N SER A 193 -21.34 7.23 -5.48
CA SER A 193 -22.19 8.39 -5.79
C SER A 193 -23.19 8.07 -6.92
N LEU A 194 -22.74 7.42 -7.99
CA LEU A 194 -23.62 6.99 -9.10
C LEU A 194 -24.76 6.06 -8.62
N ARG A 195 -24.52 5.24 -7.60
CA ARG A 195 -25.53 4.32 -7.03
C ARG A 195 -26.50 5.02 -6.09
N GLU A 196 -26.04 6.03 -5.36
CA GLU A 196 -26.86 6.78 -4.40
C GLU A 196 -27.83 7.75 -5.10
N ASP A 197 -27.39 8.39 -6.19
CA ASP A 197 -28.16 9.43 -6.87
C ASP A 197 -29.39 8.90 -7.66
N GLY A 198 -29.50 7.58 -7.88
CA GLY A 198 -30.63 6.90 -8.52
C GLY A 198 -30.86 7.24 -10.01
N ARG A 199 -30.36 8.37 -10.49
CA ARG A 199 -30.30 8.82 -11.89
C ARG A 199 -28.93 9.43 -12.15
N PRO A 200 -27.92 8.61 -12.48
CA PRO A 200 -26.57 9.11 -12.58
C PRO A 200 -26.46 10.19 -13.67
N SER A 201 -25.92 11.35 -13.29
CA SER A 201 -25.60 12.42 -14.24
C SER A 201 -24.73 11.86 -15.38
N GLY A 202 -25.11 12.14 -16.64
CA GLY A 202 -24.37 11.64 -17.80
C GLY A 202 -22.88 12.03 -17.77
N GLN A 203 -22.54 13.18 -17.19
CA GLN A 203 -21.16 13.62 -17.01
C GLN A 203 -20.43 12.80 -15.94
N LEU A 204 -21.08 12.52 -14.81
CA LEU A 204 -20.48 11.68 -13.75
C LEU A 204 -20.26 10.26 -14.27
N LEU A 205 -21.23 9.69 -14.99
CA LEU A 205 -21.09 8.37 -15.60
C LEU A 205 -19.93 8.35 -16.60
N CYS A 206 -19.88 9.30 -17.54
CA CYS A 206 -18.82 9.39 -18.54
C CYS A 206 -17.42 9.51 -17.91
N THR A 207 -17.26 10.44 -16.94
CA THR A 207 -15.96 10.62 -16.28
C THR A 207 -15.55 9.41 -15.44
N THR A 208 -16.51 8.70 -14.84
CA THR A 208 -16.26 7.49 -14.05
C THR A 208 -15.89 6.32 -14.96
N THR A 209 -16.60 6.12 -16.08
CA THR A 209 -16.27 5.11 -17.08
C THR A 209 -14.89 5.35 -17.69
N ARG A 210 -14.53 6.61 -17.98
CA ARG A 210 -13.19 6.95 -18.45
C ARG A 210 -12.11 6.53 -17.44
N LEU A 211 -12.27 6.91 -16.17
CA LEU A 211 -11.33 6.52 -15.10
C LEU A 211 -11.26 4.99 -14.95
N ALA A 212 -12.41 4.30 -14.98
CA ALA A 212 -12.46 2.85 -14.92
C ALA A 212 -11.67 2.19 -16.06
N ASN A 213 -11.81 2.71 -17.28
CA ASN A 213 -11.05 2.23 -18.44
C ASN A 213 -9.55 2.51 -18.28
N GLU A 214 -9.16 3.72 -17.89
CA GLU A 214 -7.75 4.06 -17.64
C GLU A 214 -7.10 3.08 -16.66
N ILE A 215 -7.79 2.78 -15.55
CA ILE A 215 -7.28 1.85 -14.54
C ILE A 215 -7.33 0.40 -15.04
N TYR A 216 -8.40 0.01 -15.74
CA TYR A 216 -8.57 -1.35 -16.29
C TYR A 216 -7.45 -1.73 -17.27
N PHE A 217 -6.95 -0.76 -18.04
CA PHE A 217 -5.85 -0.97 -18.98
C PHE A 217 -4.45 -0.91 -18.34
N LEU A 218 -4.33 -0.67 -17.01
CA LEU A 218 -3.06 -0.78 -16.28
C LEU A 218 -2.68 -2.25 -16.06
N THR A 219 -2.27 -2.89 -17.15
CA THR A 219 -1.99 -4.33 -17.20
C THR A 219 -0.73 -4.60 -18.00
N SER A 220 -0.14 -5.78 -17.79
CA SER A 220 0.99 -6.23 -18.58
C SER A 220 0.93 -7.74 -18.72
N GLU A 221 0.22 -8.22 -19.73
CA GLU A 221 0.03 -9.65 -20.00
C GLU A 221 1.36 -10.40 -20.13
N ASP A 222 2.37 -9.79 -20.76
CA ASP A 222 3.71 -10.40 -20.89
C ASP A 222 4.39 -10.61 -19.53
N ALA A 223 4.36 -9.58 -18.67
CA ALA A 223 5.00 -9.63 -17.37
C ALA A 223 4.28 -10.58 -16.41
N GLU A 224 2.94 -10.62 -16.50
CA GLU A 224 2.09 -11.57 -15.80
C GLU A 224 2.41 -13.00 -16.24
N SER A 225 2.42 -13.24 -17.55
CA SER A 225 2.76 -14.55 -18.12
C SER A 225 4.16 -14.98 -17.70
N GLU A 226 5.17 -14.13 -17.84
CA GLU A 226 6.55 -14.45 -17.48
C GLU A 226 6.68 -14.80 -15.99
N LEU A 227 6.02 -14.05 -15.11
CA LEU A 227 6.06 -14.31 -13.67
C LEU A 227 5.37 -15.63 -13.33
N LEU A 228 4.21 -15.93 -13.94
CA LEU A 228 3.48 -17.18 -13.72
C LEU A 228 4.25 -18.41 -14.22
N HIS A 229 4.95 -18.32 -15.35
CA HIS A 229 5.78 -19.41 -15.87
C HIS A 229 6.98 -19.73 -14.96
N ARG A 230 7.37 -18.79 -14.08
CA ARG A 230 8.45 -18.99 -13.10
C ARG A 230 7.96 -19.60 -11.78
N VAL A 231 6.65 -19.67 -11.57
CA VAL A 231 6.07 -20.25 -10.36
C VAL A 231 6.21 -21.76 -10.39
N ALA A 232 6.88 -22.33 -9.40
CA ALA A 232 6.98 -23.78 -9.27
C ALA A 232 5.74 -24.33 -8.56
N LEU A 233 5.19 -25.43 -9.06
CA LEU A 233 4.17 -26.20 -8.35
C LEU A 233 4.83 -27.11 -7.33
N LYS A 234 4.29 -27.15 -6.11
CA LYS A 234 4.69 -28.09 -5.06
C LYS A 234 3.47 -28.75 -4.46
N ASP A 235 3.61 -29.99 -4.01
CA ASP A 235 2.54 -30.62 -3.23
C ASP A 235 2.21 -29.78 -1.99
N THR A 236 0.93 -29.51 -1.81
CA THR A 236 0.41 -28.83 -0.63
C THR A 236 0.66 -29.71 0.60
N ARG A 237 1.34 -29.15 1.60
CA ARG A 237 1.79 -29.90 2.80
C ARG A 237 0.71 -30.03 3.85
N ASP A 238 -0.06 -28.96 4.05
CA ASP A 238 -1.12 -28.95 5.04
C ASP A 238 -2.28 -29.85 4.58
N PRO A 239 -2.75 -30.83 5.39
CA PRO A 239 -3.81 -31.75 4.99
C PRO A 239 -5.16 -31.07 4.68
N LEU A 240 -5.49 -29.98 5.38
CA LEU A 240 -6.74 -29.24 5.17
C LEU A 240 -6.67 -28.47 3.85
N ASP A 241 -5.58 -27.75 3.62
CA ASP A 241 -5.36 -27.03 2.36
C ASP A 241 -5.26 -28.01 1.19
N LYS A 242 -4.63 -29.18 1.37
CA LYS A 242 -4.49 -30.20 0.33
C LYS A 242 -5.83 -30.78 -0.12
N ALA A 243 -6.83 -30.81 0.76
CA ALA A 243 -8.19 -31.22 0.41
C ALA A 243 -8.88 -30.22 -0.53
N ILE A 244 -8.48 -28.94 -0.49
CA ILE A 244 -9.00 -27.87 -1.34
C ILE A 244 -8.14 -27.72 -2.61
N MET A 245 -6.82 -27.73 -2.46
CA MET A 245 -5.85 -27.46 -3.51
C MET A 245 -4.65 -28.40 -3.39
N ARG A 246 -4.55 -29.39 -4.29
CA ARG A 246 -3.50 -30.42 -4.28
C ARG A 246 -2.09 -29.87 -4.41
N TYR A 247 -1.92 -28.82 -5.21
CA TYR A 247 -0.63 -28.18 -5.49
C TYR A 247 -0.65 -26.71 -5.07
N SER A 248 0.37 -26.30 -4.33
CA SER A 248 0.63 -24.92 -3.95
C SER A 248 1.66 -24.28 -4.87
N PHE A 249 1.48 -22.97 -5.10
CA PHE A 249 2.46 -22.15 -5.80
C PHE A 249 3.65 -21.85 -4.88
N LYS A 250 4.87 -22.18 -5.34
CA LYS A 250 6.12 -21.74 -4.75
C LYS A 250 6.73 -20.65 -5.61
N LEU A 251 6.68 -19.43 -5.09
CA LEU A 251 7.38 -18.26 -5.65
C LEU A 251 8.83 -18.20 -5.15
N LYS A 252 9.67 -17.41 -5.84
CA LYS A 252 11.09 -17.28 -5.46
C LYS A 252 11.28 -16.41 -4.22
N SER A 253 10.43 -15.40 -4.04
CA SER A 253 10.47 -14.49 -2.90
C SER A 253 9.06 -14.17 -2.39
N LEU A 254 9.01 -13.68 -1.15
CA LEU A 254 7.77 -13.15 -0.56
C LEU A 254 7.25 -11.95 -1.35
N TYR A 255 8.13 -11.07 -1.84
CA TYR A 255 7.77 -9.92 -2.64
C TYR A 255 7.09 -10.27 -3.97
N GLU A 256 7.53 -11.31 -4.66
CA GLU A 256 6.85 -11.78 -5.88
C GLU A 256 5.43 -12.23 -5.55
N LYS A 257 5.24 -12.94 -4.43
CA LYS A 257 3.93 -13.36 -3.93
C LYS A 257 3.04 -12.15 -3.62
N GLU A 258 3.54 -11.20 -2.82
CA GLU A 258 2.80 -9.99 -2.46
C GLU A 258 2.44 -9.15 -3.69
N THR A 259 3.37 -9.04 -4.65
CA THR A 259 3.16 -8.33 -5.90
C THR A 259 2.01 -8.93 -6.69
N LEU A 260 1.96 -10.25 -6.85
CA LEU A 260 0.85 -10.92 -7.53
C LEU A 260 -0.47 -10.74 -6.78
N LEU A 261 -0.46 -10.88 -5.45
CA LEU A 261 -1.64 -10.70 -4.62
C LEU A 261 -2.21 -9.29 -4.74
N LEU A 262 -1.35 -8.27 -4.66
CA LEU A 262 -1.76 -6.88 -4.84
C LEU A 262 -2.25 -6.61 -6.26
N TYR A 263 -1.51 -7.04 -7.28
CA TYR A 263 -1.86 -6.83 -8.68
C TYR A 263 -3.22 -7.45 -9.02
N TRP A 264 -3.41 -8.75 -8.74
CA TRP A 264 -4.67 -9.43 -9.02
C TRP A 264 -5.80 -8.99 -8.10
N GLY A 265 -5.53 -8.77 -6.82
CA GLY A 265 -6.53 -8.24 -5.89
C GLY A 265 -7.10 -6.92 -6.38
N ASN A 266 -6.23 -5.99 -6.78
CA ASN A 266 -6.64 -4.69 -7.32
C ASN A 266 -7.38 -4.84 -8.66
N ARG A 267 -6.90 -5.71 -9.57
CA ARG A 267 -7.57 -5.97 -10.85
C ARG A 267 -8.98 -6.53 -10.67
N LEU A 268 -9.18 -7.47 -9.76
CA LEU A 268 -10.51 -8.03 -9.46
C LEU A 268 -11.46 -6.95 -8.94
N MET A 269 -10.97 -6.02 -8.11
CA MET A 269 -11.77 -4.88 -7.67
C MET A 269 -12.17 -3.96 -8.83
N VAL A 270 -11.25 -3.66 -9.74
CA VAL A 270 -11.53 -2.83 -10.93
C VAL A 270 -12.57 -3.52 -11.82
N ILE A 271 -12.40 -4.81 -12.13
CA ILE A 271 -13.36 -5.58 -12.94
C ILE A 271 -14.75 -5.53 -12.29
N LYS A 272 -14.85 -5.72 -10.97
CA LYS A 272 -16.11 -5.64 -10.24
C LYS A 272 -16.76 -4.26 -10.39
N LEU A 273 -15.98 -3.17 -10.32
CA LEU A 273 -16.49 -1.80 -10.50
C LEU A 273 -16.93 -1.55 -11.95
N CYS A 274 -16.19 -2.06 -12.95
CA CYS A 274 -16.59 -1.99 -14.36
C CYS A 274 -17.91 -2.74 -14.62
N LEU A 275 -18.09 -3.93 -14.04
CA LEU A 275 -19.35 -4.68 -14.13
C LEU A 275 -20.52 -3.91 -13.52
N TRP A 276 -20.28 -3.19 -12.41
CA TRP A 276 -21.30 -2.30 -11.83
C TRP A 276 -21.65 -1.14 -12.76
N LEU A 277 -20.65 -0.48 -13.36
CA LEU A 277 -20.88 0.63 -14.29
C LEU A 277 -21.65 0.17 -15.53
N HIS A 278 -21.37 -1.03 -16.04
CA HIS A 278 -22.10 -1.59 -17.16
C HIS A 278 -23.60 -1.79 -16.84
N ARG A 279 -23.91 -2.36 -15.67
CA ARG A 279 -25.31 -2.52 -15.21
C ARG A 279 -26.04 -1.19 -15.09
N LEU A 280 -25.37 -0.17 -14.53
CA LEU A 280 -25.95 1.18 -14.43
C LEU A 280 -26.23 1.79 -15.81
N HIS A 281 -25.41 1.49 -16.82
CA HIS A 281 -25.62 1.95 -18.18
C HIS A 281 -26.85 1.27 -18.83
N ASP A 282 -27.01 -0.04 -18.62
CA ASP A 282 -28.16 -0.79 -19.14
C ASP A 282 -29.48 -0.33 -18.51
N GLU A 283 -29.48 -0.06 -17.20
CA GLU A 283 -30.65 0.48 -16.48
C GLU A 283 -31.08 1.87 -17.00
N GLN A 284 -30.14 2.68 -17.51
CA GLN A 284 -30.45 3.98 -18.11
C GLN A 284 -30.96 3.86 -19.55
N ASN A 285 -30.64 2.78 -20.27
CA ASN A 285 -30.99 2.56 -21.67
C ASN A 285 -31.84 1.29 -21.88
N PRO A 286 -33.02 1.15 -21.23
CA PRO A 286 -33.83 -0.08 -21.32
C PRO A 286 -34.32 -0.40 -22.75
N ASN A 287 -34.28 0.57 -23.67
CA ASN A 287 -34.70 0.42 -25.07
C ASN A 287 -33.55 0.11 -26.05
N GLY A 288 -32.29 0.03 -25.58
CA GLY A 288 -31.11 -0.16 -26.44
C GLY A 288 -30.73 -1.62 -26.73
N SER A 289 -31.34 -2.59 -26.03
CA SER A 289 -30.99 -4.02 -26.11
C SER A 289 -31.86 -4.84 -27.07
N THR A 290 -32.81 -4.22 -27.78
CA THR A 290 -33.62 -4.89 -28.81
C THR A 290 -32.92 -4.86 -30.17
N LEU A 291 -31.81 -5.60 -30.30
CA LEU A 291 -31.38 -6.06 -31.62
C LEU A 291 -32.40 -7.09 -32.12
N GLN A 292 -33.43 -6.62 -32.82
CA GLN A 292 -34.26 -7.49 -33.64
C GLN A 292 -33.36 -8.20 -34.66
N PRO A 293 -33.32 -9.54 -34.71
CA PRO A 293 -32.68 -10.21 -35.82
C PRO A 293 -33.45 -9.87 -37.08
N ALA A 294 -32.78 -9.20 -38.02
CA ALA A 294 -33.29 -9.01 -39.36
C ALA A 294 -33.58 -10.40 -39.95
N MET A 295 -34.87 -10.76 -40.02
CA MET A 295 -35.30 -11.88 -40.84
C MET A 295 -35.02 -11.52 -42.30
N SER A 296 -33.90 -11.99 -42.84
CA SER A 296 -33.74 -12.08 -44.29
C SER A 296 -34.70 -13.16 -44.79
N LYS A 297 -35.77 -12.75 -45.44
CA LYS A 297 -36.51 -13.64 -46.35
C LYS A 297 -35.68 -13.75 -47.64
N ASN A 298 -35.24 -14.95 -47.96
CA ASN A 298 -35.05 -15.44 -49.32
C ASN A 298 -35.78 -16.78 -49.41
#